data_AF-A0A1E3IXC0-F1
#
_entry.id   AF-A0A1E3IXC0-F1
#
_cell.length_a   1.000
_cell.length_b   1.000
_cell.length_c   1.000
_cell.angle_alpha   90.00
_cell.angle_beta   90.00
_cell.angle_gamma   90.00
#
_symmetry.space_group_name_H-M   'P 1'
#
loop_
_entity.id
_entity.type
_entity.pdbx_description
1 polymer ?
#
loop_
_entity_poly.entity_id
_entity_poly.type
_entity_poly.pdbx_seq_one_letter_code
_entity_poly.pdbx_strand_id
1 'polypeptide(L)'
;MAHQPFAAGDVGDSFRLGTFKCLLPMVDEILGLLHSQTTSSNQISPAQTSEHVAPKAKELAQALEGMKEAVMSLPGGHLATEEINEMIDILDEEGDKRRRVLRRLESLNMPLVEEMGQVGAKMRTTETAVFPTPK
;
A
#
# COMPACT_ATOMS: atom_id res chain seq x y z
N MET A 1 -2.56 11.12 -27.31
CA MET A 1 -2.33 10.84 -25.89
C MET A 1 -2.95 9.49 -25.59
N ALA A 2 -2.13 8.45 -25.45
CA ALA A 2 -2.61 7.09 -25.25
C ALA A 2 -2.94 6.89 -23.76
N HIS A 3 -4.20 6.54 -23.47
CA HIS A 3 -4.57 5.99 -22.18
C HIS A 3 -3.92 4.61 -22.06
N GLN A 4 -2.85 4.54 -21.28
CA GLN A 4 -2.30 3.27 -20.85
C GLN A 4 -3.25 2.72 -19.78
N PRO A 5 -3.90 1.56 -19.98
CA PRO A 5 -4.68 0.95 -18.92
C PRO A 5 -3.71 0.57 -17.80
N PHE A 6 -4.08 0.88 -16.56
CA PHE A 6 -3.43 0.35 -15.38
C PHE A 6 -3.43 -1.17 -15.55
N ALA A 7 -2.29 -1.75 -15.93
CA ALA A 7 -2.15 -3.19 -15.97
C ALA A 7 -2.43 -3.64 -14.55
N ALA A 8 -3.53 -4.36 -14.34
CA ALA A 8 -3.67 -5.21 -13.19
C ALA A 8 -2.43 -6.10 -13.25
N GLY A 9 -1.42 -5.74 -12.44
CA GLY A 9 -0.25 -6.55 -12.27
C GLY A 9 -0.79 -7.94 -11.99
N ASP A 10 -0.31 -8.89 -12.77
CA ASP A 10 -0.43 -10.31 -12.51
C ASP A 10 0.01 -10.49 -11.04
N VAL A 11 -0.95 -10.41 -10.11
CA VAL A 11 -0.74 -10.70 -8.69
C VAL A 11 -0.62 -12.20 -8.71
N GLY A 12 0.58 -12.62 -9.09
CA GLY A 12 0.88 -13.98 -9.42
C GLY A 12 0.41 -14.86 -8.29
N ASP A 13 0.08 -16.07 -8.70
CA ASP A 13 -0.20 -17.29 -7.95
C ASP A 13 0.89 -17.65 -6.90
N SER A 14 1.44 -16.68 -6.18
CA SER A 14 2.55 -16.81 -5.23
C SER A 14 2.07 -16.99 -3.80
N PHE A 15 0.76 -17.09 -3.58
CA PHE A 15 0.25 -17.65 -2.34
C PHE A 15 0.39 -19.16 -2.42
N ARG A 16 1.57 -19.68 -2.07
CA ARG A 16 1.69 -21.11 -1.78
C ARG A 16 0.68 -21.41 -0.66
N LEU A 17 -0.37 -22.18 -0.99
CA LEU A 17 -1.35 -22.62 0.01
C LEU A 17 -0.59 -23.22 1.19
N GLY A 18 -0.83 -22.70 2.39
CA GLY A 18 -0.18 -23.14 3.62
C GLY A 18 0.96 -22.27 4.15
N THR A 19 1.29 -21.13 3.52
CA THR A 19 2.27 -20.19 4.10
C THR A 19 1.80 -19.62 5.44
N PHE A 20 0.55 -19.16 5.52
CA PHE A 20 -0.07 -18.73 6.77
C PHE A 20 -0.70 -19.93 7.47
N LYS A 21 0.07 -20.58 8.36
CA LYS A 21 -0.39 -21.70 9.18
C LYS A 21 -0.37 -21.33 10.66
N CYS A 22 -1.24 -21.94 11.45
CA CYS A 22 -1.23 -21.76 12.90
C CYS A 22 0.08 -22.31 13.49
N LEU A 23 0.83 -21.47 14.22
CA LEU A 23 2.09 -21.87 14.86
C LEU A 23 1.90 -22.47 16.26
N LEU A 24 0.73 -22.28 16.89
CA LEU A 24 0.48 -22.77 18.24
C LEU A 24 0.75 -24.28 18.41
N PRO A 25 0.34 -25.16 17.48
CA PRO A 25 0.66 -26.58 17.59
C PRO A 25 2.16 -26.89 17.63
N MET A 26 2.98 -26.15 16.85
CA MET A 26 4.43 -26.32 16.85
C MET A 26 5.08 -25.87 18.17
N VAL A 27 4.54 -24.80 18.78
CA VAL A 27 4.98 -24.34 20.10
C VAL A 27 4.57 -25.33 21.18
N ASP A 28 3.34 -25.84 21.12
CA ASP A 28 2.83 -26.85 22.07
C ASP A 28 3.64 -28.15 22.00
N GLU A 29 4.06 -28.58 20.81
CA GLU A 29 4.97 -29.72 20.64
C GLU A 29 6.33 -29.49 21.32
N ILE A 30 6.93 -28.31 21.14
CA ILE A 30 8.20 -27.95 21.77
C ILE A 30 8.06 -27.93 23.29
N LEU A 31 7.00 -27.30 23.80
CA LEU A 31 6.71 -27.23 25.23
C LEU A 31 6.41 -28.61 25.81
N GLY A 32 5.69 -29.47 25.08
CA GLY A 32 5.43 -30.86 25.45
C GLY A 32 6.70 -31.70 25.53
N LEU A 33 7.64 -31.52 24.59
CA LEU A 33 8.96 -32.14 24.64
C LEU A 33 9.75 -31.66 25.86
N LEU A 34 9.81 -30.36 26.12
CA LEU A 34 10.50 -29.82 27.30
C LEU A 34 9.87 -30.30 28.61
N HIS A 35 8.53 -30.34 28.68
CA HIS A 35 7.78 -30.81 29.84
C HIS A 35 7.99 -32.31 30.11
N SER A 36 7.96 -33.13 29.06
CA SER A 36 8.20 -34.58 29.20
C SER A 36 9.62 -34.88 29.70
N GLN A 37 10.62 -34.11 29.27
CA GLN A 37 12.02 -34.27 29.69
C GLN A 37 12.26 -33.82 31.14
N THR A 38 11.55 -32.79 31.59
CA THR A 38 11.67 -32.27 32.96
C THR A 38 10.89 -33.10 33.98
N THR A 39 9.80 -33.74 33.57
CA THR A 39 8.89 -34.51 34.46
C THR A 39 9.13 -36.02 34.43
N SER A 40 9.86 -36.53 33.43
CA SER A 40 10.17 -37.97 33.31
C SER A 40 11.10 -38.46 34.42
N SER A 41 10.84 -39.66 34.93
CA SER A 41 11.72 -40.33 35.91
C SER A 41 13.08 -40.73 35.32
N ASN A 42 13.15 -40.87 33.99
CA ASN A 42 14.38 -41.00 33.23
C ASN A 42 14.71 -39.64 32.63
N GLN A 43 15.30 -38.75 33.43
CA GLN A 43 15.81 -37.48 32.92
C GLN A 43 16.94 -37.76 31.94
N ILE A 44 16.73 -37.40 30.69
CA ILE A 44 17.75 -37.51 29.66
C ILE A 44 18.70 -36.32 29.80
N SER A 45 19.99 -36.50 29.50
CA SER A 45 21.00 -35.43 29.56
C SER A 45 20.51 -34.16 28.83
N PRO A 46 20.81 -32.95 29.32
CA PRO A 46 20.46 -31.69 28.67
C PRO A 46 20.86 -31.65 27.18
N ALA A 47 21.96 -32.31 26.82
CA ALA A 47 22.40 -32.43 25.43
C ALA A 47 21.38 -33.19 24.55
N GLN A 48 20.80 -34.28 25.03
CA GLN A 48 19.82 -35.06 24.28
C GLN A 48 18.45 -34.36 24.24
N THR A 49 18.07 -33.64 25.31
CA THR A 49 16.88 -32.78 25.28
C THR A 49 17.02 -31.70 24.18
N SER A 50 18.20 -31.09 24.07
CA SER A 50 18.47 -30.11 23.02
C SER A 50 18.39 -30.71 21.62
N GLU A 51 18.82 -31.96 21.45
CA GLU A 51 18.78 -32.69 20.18
C GLU A 51 17.35 -33.00 19.72
N HIS A 52 16.42 -33.22 20.65
CA HIS A 52 15.00 -33.42 20.34
C HIS A 52 14.24 -32.10 20.06
N VAL A 53 14.63 -31.01 20.72
CA VAL A 53 13.95 -29.70 20.57
C VAL A 53 14.47 -28.91 19.37
N ALA A 54 15.77 -28.97 19.09
CA ALA A 54 16.41 -28.24 17.99
C ALA A 54 15.74 -28.41 16.61
N PRO A 55 15.37 -29.63 16.14
CA PRO A 55 14.71 -29.78 14.85
C PRO A 55 13.32 -29.10 14.81
N LYS A 56 12.56 -29.16 15.92
CA LYS A 56 11.24 -28.53 16.03
C LYS A 56 11.33 -27.01 16.11
N ALA A 57 12.30 -26.49 16.86
CA ALA A 57 12.58 -25.05 16.89
C ALA A 57 13.02 -24.53 15.51
N LYS A 58 13.80 -25.31 14.77
CA LYS A 58 14.21 -24.97 13.40
C LYS A 58 13.01 -24.96 12.44
N GLU A 59 12.09 -25.92 12.56
CA GLU A 59 10.86 -25.97 11.76
C GLU A 59 9.98 -24.73 12.03
N LEU A 60 9.84 -24.33 13.30
CA LEU A 60 9.14 -23.11 13.70
C LEU A 60 9.79 -21.85 13.11
N ALA A 61 11.12 -21.75 13.17
CA ALA A 61 11.87 -20.63 12.59
C ALA A 61 11.69 -20.54 11.08
N GLN A 62 11.73 -21.68 10.37
CA GLN A 62 11.49 -21.73 8.93
C GLN A 62 10.05 -21.33 8.58
N ALA A 63 9.06 -21.74 9.38
CA ALA A 63 7.68 -21.34 9.18
C ALA A 63 7.49 -19.82 9.37
N LEU A 64 8.14 -19.24 10.38
CA LEU A 64 8.11 -17.80 10.64
C LEU A 64 8.75 -17.00 9.50
N GLU A 65 9.92 -17.42 9.01
CA GLU A 65 10.58 -16.71 7.91
C GLU A 65 9.77 -16.81 6.62
N GLY A 66 9.20 -17.99 6.32
CA GLY A 66 8.32 -18.15 5.16
C GLY A 66 7.07 -17.27 5.23
N MET A 67 6.48 -17.10 6.43
CA MET A 67 5.37 -16.15 6.63
C MET A 67 5.81 -14.70 6.44
N LYS A 68 6.97 -14.31 6.97
CA LYS A 68 7.51 -12.96 6.83
C LYS A 68 7.79 -12.62 5.36
N GLU A 69 8.42 -13.52 4.62
CA GLU A 69 8.65 -13.36 3.19
C GLU A 69 7.33 -13.19 2.41
N ALA A 70 6.31 -13.99 2.76
CA ALA A 70 4.99 -13.86 2.15
C ALA A 70 4.24 -12.59 2.53
N VAL A 71 4.45 -12.04 3.73
CA VAL A 71 3.91 -10.73 4.10
C VAL A 71 4.62 -9.64 3.31
N MET A 72 5.94 -9.71 3.18
CA MET A 72 6.72 -8.70 2.45
C MET A 72 6.44 -8.72 0.95
N SER A 73 6.00 -9.85 0.39
CA SER A 73 5.57 -9.96 -1.00
C SER A 73 4.14 -9.47 -1.25
N LEU A 74 3.35 -9.19 -0.20
CA LEU A 74 2.03 -8.58 -0.35
C LEU A 74 2.18 -7.12 -0.80
N PRO A 75 1.30 -6.63 -1.69
CA PRO A 75 1.19 -5.20 -1.97
C PRO A 75 0.99 -4.41 -0.67
N GLY A 76 1.92 -3.49 -0.37
CA GLY A 76 1.90 -2.71 0.86
C GLY A 76 2.30 -3.46 2.14
N GLY A 77 2.66 -4.75 2.07
CA GLY A 77 3.07 -5.53 3.24
C GLY A 77 4.45 -5.16 3.81
N HIS A 78 5.25 -4.39 3.06
CA HIS A 78 6.50 -3.79 3.53
C HIS A 78 6.29 -2.48 4.31
N LEU A 79 5.08 -1.92 4.29
CA LEU A 79 4.79 -0.65 4.93
C LEU A 79 4.44 -0.87 6.39
N ALA A 80 5.04 -0.06 7.26
CA ALA A 80 4.60 0.03 8.64
C ALA A 80 3.21 0.65 8.72
N THR A 81 2.45 0.32 9.77
CA THR A 81 1.10 0.85 9.95
C THR A 81 1.12 2.38 10.11
N GLU A 82 2.18 2.89 10.72
CA GLU A 82 2.46 4.31 10.89
C GLU A 82 2.62 5.03 9.54
N GLU A 83 3.36 4.44 8.60
CA GLU A 83 3.58 5.00 7.25
C GLU A 83 2.29 5.01 6.43
N ILE A 84 1.43 4.00 6.62
CA ILE A 84 0.11 3.95 5.99
C ILE A 84 -0.78 5.08 6.51
N ASN A 85 -0.78 5.33 7.83
CA ASN A 85 -1.57 6.41 8.42
C ASN A 85 -1.08 7.79 7.96
N GLU A 86 0.24 8.00 7.87
CA GLU A 86 0.80 9.25 7.34
C GLU A 86 0.37 9.49 5.89
N MET A 87 0.38 8.45 5.04
CA MET A 87 -0.11 8.57 3.67
C MET A 87 -1.61 8.90 3.60
N ILE A 88 -2.42 8.32 4.48
CA ILE A 88 -3.85 8.65 4.58
C ILE A 88 -4.04 10.13 4.91
N ASP A 89 -3.30 10.65 5.90
CA ASP A 89 -3.38 12.05 6.30
C ASP A 89 -3.02 13.01 5.16
N ILE A 90 -1.95 12.69 4.41
CA ILE A 90 -1.52 13.47 3.23
C ILE A 90 -2.61 13.45 2.15
N LEU A 91 -3.20 12.29 1.88
CA LEU A 91 -4.25 12.14 0.87
C LEU A 91 -5.52 12.90 1.25
N ASP A 92 -5.89 12.91 2.53
CA ASP A 92 -7.02 13.67 3.04
C ASP A 92 -6.77 15.17 2.93
N GLU A 93 -5.57 15.64 3.29
CA GLU A 93 -5.21 17.05 3.17
C GLU A 93 -5.27 17.52 1.70
N GLU A 94 -4.76 16.70 0.78
CA GLU A 94 -4.79 16.97 -0.65
C GLU A 94 -6.21 16.89 -1.22
N GLY A 95 -7.03 15.95 -0.74
CA GLY A 95 -8.46 15.88 -1.05
C GLY A 95 -9.20 17.15 -0.62
N ASP A 96 -8.88 17.67 0.56
CA ASP A 96 -9.43 18.92 1.06
C ASP A 96 -8.97 20.14 0.27
N LYS A 97 -7.70 20.19 -0.14
CA LYS A 97 -7.18 21.24 -1.04
C LYS A 97 -8.00 21.27 -2.34
N ARG A 98 -8.22 20.11 -2.98
CA ARG A 98 -9.02 20.01 -4.21
C ARG A 98 -10.48 20.42 -3.99
N ARG A 99 -11.10 19.94 -2.91
CA ARG A 99 -12.48 20.34 -2.54
C ARG A 99 -12.61 21.84 -2.31
N ARG A 100 -11.59 22.51 -1.74
CA ARG A 100 -11.60 23.97 -1.58
C ARG A 100 -11.52 24.70 -2.92
N VAL A 101 -10.69 24.24 -3.84
CA VAL A 101 -10.59 24.81 -5.19
C VAL A 101 -11.91 24.64 -5.94
N LEU A 102 -12.50 23.45 -5.92
CA LEU A 102 -13.79 23.19 -6.57
C LEU A 102 -14.90 24.08 -5.99
N ARG A 103 -15.00 24.19 -4.66
CA ARG A 103 -15.96 25.11 -4.03
C ARG A 103 -15.76 26.57 -4.43
N ARG A 104 -14.50 27.01 -4.58
CA ARG A 104 -14.20 28.37 -5.07
C ARG A 104 -14.61 28.54 -6.53
N LEU A 105 -14.34 27.56 -7.38
CA LEU A 105 -14.76 27.56 -8.78
C LEU A 105 -16.29 27.55 -8.93
N GLU A 106 -17.02 26.83 -8.08
CA GLU A 106 -18.49 26.87 -8.05
C GLU A 106 -19.03 28.23 -7.60
N SER A 107 -18.37 28.88 -6.64
CA SER A 107 -18.76 30.21 -6.15
C SER A 107 -18.40 31.35 -7.11
N LEU A 108 -17.37 31.14 -7.94
CA LEU A 108 -17.10 32.00 -9.07
C LEU A 108 -18.16 31.67 -10.11
N ASN A 109 -19.08 32.61 -10.36
CA ASN A 109 -20.03 32.49 -11.46
C ASN A 109 -19.23 32.61 -12.77
N MET A 110 -18.54 31.53 -13.14
CA MET A 110 -17.64 31.46 -14.28
C MET A 110 -18.52 31.54 -15.52
N PRO A 111 -18.33 32.54 -16.39
CA PRO A 111 -19.09 32.63 -17.63
C PRO A 111 -18.90 31.33 -18.41
N LEU A 112 -20.00 30.80 -18.95
CA LEU A 112 -19.95 29.65 -19.83
C LEU A 112 -18.94 29.94 -20.95
N VAL A 113 -18.19 28.93 -21.38
CA VAL A 113 -17.16 29.06 -22.43
C VAL A 113 -17.70 29.75 -23.69
N GLU A 114 -19.00 29.63 -23.94
CA GLU A 114 -19.74 30.30 -25.02
C GLU A 114 -19.84 31.83 -24.86
N GLU A 115 -19.95 32.35 -23.63
CA GLU A 115 -20.00 33.78 -23.33
C GLU A 115 -18.62 34.44 -23.39
N MET A 116 -17.56 33.72 -23.02
CA MET A 116 -16.18 34.21 -23.14
C MET A 116 -15.75 34.41 -24.59
N GLY A 117 -16.26 33.58 -25.51
CA GLY A 117 -16.05 33.75 -26.96
C GLY A 117 -16.65 35.03 -27.53
N GLN A 118 -17.76 35.52 -26.96
CA GLN A 118 -18.42 36.76 -27.40
C GLN A 118 -17.72 38.03 -26.88
N VAL A 119 -17.13 37.98 -25.68
CA VAL A 119 -16.37 39.11 -25.11
C VAL A 119 -15.09 39.37 -25.92
N GLY A 120 -14.40 38.30 -26.35
CA GLY A 120 -13.24 38.42 -27.25
C GLY A 120 -13.59 38.99 -28.63
N ALA A 121 -14.81 38.75 -29.13
CA ALA A 121 -15.27 39.30 -30.41
C ALA A 121 -15.65 40.79 -30.33
N LYS A 122 -16.18 41.25 -29.19
CA LYS A 122 -16.51 42.68 -28.95
C LYS A 122 -15.27 43.56 -28.76
N MET A 123 -14.19 43.05 -28.18
CA MET A 123 -12.93 43.82 -28.08
C MET A 123 -12.22 44.01 -29.43
N ARG A 124 -12.41 43.07 -30.37
CA ARG A 124 -11.75 43.09 -31.68
C ARG A 124 -12.38 44.07 -32.68
N THR A 125 -13.56 44.61 -32.38
CA THR A 125 -14.33 45.47 -33.30
C THR A 125 -14.16 46.97 -33.03
N THR A 126 -13.50 47.38 -31.95
CA THR A 126 -13.23 48.81 -31.65
C THR A 126 -11.84 49.30 -32.06
N GLU A 127 -10.96 48.42 -32.54
CA GLU A 127 -9.66 48.79 -33.12
C GLU A 127 -9.66 48.51 -34.63
N THR A 128 -10.27 49.41 -35.41
CA THR A 128 -9.91 49.58 -36.82
C THR A 128 -9.38 51.01 -37.00
N ALA A 129 -8.21 51.26 -36.42
CA ALA A 129 -7.42 52.43 -36.78
C ALA A 129 -6.81 52.19 -38.17
N VAL A 130 -7.41 52.81 -39.18
CA VAL A 130 -6.90 52.86 -40.56
C VAL A 130 -5.57 53.60 -40.55
N PHE A 131 -4.47 52.89 -40.76
CA PHE A 131 -3.16 53.48 -41.02
C PHE A 131 -3.08 53.90 -42.50
N PRO A 132 -2.80 55.17 -42.83
CA PRO A 132 -2.57 55.58 -44.21
C PRO A 132 -1.14 55.21 -44.63
N THR A 133 -0.99 54.60 -45.80
CA THR A 133 0.29 54.33 -46.45
C THR A 133 0.82 55.57 -47.17
N PRO A 134 2.09 55.97 -46.97
CA PRO A 134 2.68 57.06 -47.74
C PRO A 134 3.16 56.58 -49.13
N LYS A 135 3.11 57.50 -50.10
CA LYS A 135 3.55 57.35 -51.49
C LYS A 135 5.07 57.42 -51.64
#